data_AF-A0A4V6T5M0-F1
#
_entry.id   AF-A0A4V6T5M0-F1
#
_cell.length_a   1.000
_cell.length_b   1.000
_cell.length_c   1.000
_cell.angle_alpha   90.00
_cell.angle_beta   90.00
_cell.angle_gamma   90.00
#
_symmetry.space_group_name_H-M   'P 1'
#
loop_
_entity.id
_entity.type
_entity.pdbx_description
1 polymer ?
#
loop_
_entity_poly.entity_id
_entity_poly.type
_entity_poly.pdbx_seq_one_letter_code
_entity_poly.pdbx_strand_id
1 'polypeptide(L)'
;HNNHVPKRLGYFLPQLQSLISSGNKQRRGYLISAWVKLQPIFLWLLAHPSEMSCVALRGPQWRSILDLASGLGFKTGTHTSKTHTEMEQLLQKLVSDCHHGAELDLSKLPSSLASWREQQLSLKELPPVPVACQILWELYELSFWLELMALD
;
A
#
# COMPACT_ATOMS: atom_id res chain seq x y z
N HIS A 1 18.39 -26.06 16.24
CA HIS A 1 18.32 -25.55 14.86
C HIS A 1 16.86 -25.49 14.46
N ASN A 2 16.18 -24.39 14.80
CA ASN A 2 14.81 -24.15 14.35
C ASN A 2 14.91 -23.56 12.96
N ASN A 3 14.57 -24.36 11.95
CA ASN A 3 14.41 -23.89 10.57
C ASN A 3 13.19 -22.97 10.52
N HIS A 4 13.39 -21.70 10.84
CA HIS A 4 12.40 -20.68 10.60
C HIS A 4 12.43 -20.39 9.09
N VAL A 5 11.66 -21.16 8.32
CA VAL A 5 11.40 -20.82 6.92
C VAL A 5 10.90 -19.37 6.91
N PRO A 6 11.55 -18.45 6.18
CA PRO A 6 11.11 -17.08 6.15
C PRO A 6 9.70 -17.06 5.57
N LYS A 7 8.73 -16.63 6.39
CA LYS A 7 7.37 -16.36 5.91
C LYS A 7 7.52 -15.33 4.81
N ARG A 8 7.28 -15.75 3.55
CA ARG A 8 7.36 -14.93 2.34
C ARG A 8 7.04 -13.46 2.64
N LEU A 9 8.04 -12.58 2.55
CA LEU A 9 7.88 -11.13 2.69
C LEU A 9 6.95 -10.53 1.62
N GLY A 10 6.56 -11.32 0.60
CA GLY A 10 5.66 -10.98 -0.52
C GLY A 10 4.21 -10.60 -0.15
N TYR A 11 3.98 -10.22 1.10
CA TYR A 11 2.71 -9.69 1.61
C TYR A 11 2.88 -8.31 2.27
N PHE A 12 4.11 -7.81 2.42
CA PHE A 12 4.38 -6.49 3.01
C PHE A 12 4.18 -5.32 2.03
N LEU A 13 4.12 -5.60 0.73
CA LEU A 13 3.83 -4.64 -0.33
C LEU A 13 2.63 -5.12 -1.16
N PRO A 14 1.87 -4.21 -1.79
CA PRO A 14 0.76 -4.63 -2.64
C PRO A 14 1.29 -5.43 -3.82
N GLN A 15 0.66 -6.57 -4.13
CA GLN A 15 0.97 -7.30 -5.34
C GLN A 15 0.68 -6.44 -6.57
N LEU A 16 1.55 -6.44 -7.59
CA LEU A 16 1.31 -5.66 -8.81
C LEU A 16 -0.07 -5.96 -9.43
N GLN A 17 -0.47 -7.23 -9.43
CA GLN A 17 -1.79 -7.65 -9.90
C GLN A 17 -2.93 -6.91 -9.19
N SER A 18 -2.78 -6.57 -7.91
CA SER A 18 -3.79 -5.80 -7.18
C SER A 18 -3.99 -4.38 -7.70
N LEU A 19 -2.97 -3.81 -8.37
CA LEU A 19 -3.00 -2.49 -9.00
C LEU A 19 -3.49 -2.54 -10.46
N ILE A 20 -3.14 -3.60 -11.20
CA ILE A 20 -3.33 -3.65 -12.67
C ILE A 20 -4.42 -4.62 -13.14
N SER A 21 -4.91 -5.53 -12.30
CA SER A 21 -5.83 -6.62 -12.71
C SER A 21 -7.22 -6.15 -13.17
N SER A 22 -7.57 -4.89 -12.94
CA SER A 22 -8.87 -4.39 -13.39
C SER A 22 -8.85 -4.00 -14.86
N GLY A 23 -9.80 -4.55 -15.64
CA GLY A 23 -10.11 -4.05 -16.98
C GLY A 23 -10.60 -2.60 -17.00
N ASN A 24 -11.05 -2.07 -15.85
CA ASN A 24 -11.49 -0.69 -15.72
C ASN A 24 -10.28 0.26 -15.55
N LYS A 25 -10.08 1.17 -16.52
CA LYS A 25 -9.01 2.18 -16.51
C LYS A 25 -9.08 3.11 -15.30
N GLN A 26 -10.26 3.56 -14.92
CA GLN A 26 -10.45 4.43 -13.74
C GLN A 26 -10.06 3.68 -12.47
N ARG A 27 -10.43 2.40 -12.37
CA ARG A 27 -10.07 1.55 -11.23
C ARG A 27 -8.55 1.43 -11.08
N ARG A 28 -7.84 1.19 -12.19
CA ARG A 28 -6.37 1.18 -12.21
C ARG A 28 -5.77 2.54 -11.84
N GLY A 29 -6.35 3.63 -12.34
CA GLY A 29 -5.90 4.99 -12.04
C GLY A 29 -5.94 5.34 -10.55
N TYR A 30 -7.09 5.11 -9.90
CA TYR A 30 -7.17 5.36 -8.45
C TYR A 30 -6.23 4.43 -7.69
N LEU A 31 -6.10 3.17 -8.12
CA LEU A 31 -5.26 2.19 -7.46
C LEU A 31 -3.79 2.57 -7.40
N ILE A 32 -3.26 2.97 -8.54
CA ILE A 32 -1.87 3.42 -8.67
C ILE A 32 -1.67 4.70 -7.85
N SER A 33 -2.61 5.64 -7.94
CA SER A 33 -2.56 6.89 -7.18
C SER A 33 -2.65 6.66 -5.66
N ALA A 34 -3.46 5.70 -5.22
CA ALA A 34 -3.59 5.31 -3.81
C ALA A 34 -2.29 4.71 -3.28
N TRP A 35 -1.64 3.85 -4.07
CA TRP A 35 -0.32 3.34 -3.74
C TRP A 35 0.69 4.47 -3.57
N VAL A 36 0.74 5.44 -4.48
CA VAL A 36 1.66 6.60 -4.40
C VAL A 36 1.46 7.40 -3.11
N LYS A 37 0.23 7.55 -2.61
CA LYS A 37 -0.02 8.20 -1.31
C LYS A 37 0.52 7.42 -0.12
N LEU A 38 0.42 6.09 -0.19
CA LEU A 38 0.81 5.17 0.88
C LEU A 38 2.31 4.85 0.86
N GLN A 39 2.95 4.92 -0.31
CA GLN A 39 4.33 4.55 -0.57
C GLN A 39 5.31 5.14 0.47
N PRO A 40 5.26 6.43 0.85
CA PRO A 40 6.16 6.98 1.87
C PRO A 40 6.06 6.28 3.23
N ILE A 41 4.85 5.88 3.63
CA ILE A 41 4.62 5.17 4.90
C ILE A 41 5.29 3.80 4.85
N PHE A 42 5.02 3.04 3.78
CA PHE A 42 5.55 1.69 3.65
C PHE A 42 7.06 1.67 3.42
N LEU A 43 7.63 2.65 2.71
CA LEU A 43 9.07 2.82 2.60
C LEU A 43 9.71 3.15 3.96
N TRP A 44 9.08 4.01 4.76
CA TRP A 44 9.57 4.32 6.10
C TRP A 44 9.55 3.07 6.99
N LEU A 45 8.46 2.29 6.96
CA LEU A 45 8.35 1.04 7.73
C LEU A 45 9.40 0.00 7.29
N LEU A 46 9.71 -0.08 5.99
CA LEU A 46 10.78 -0.94 5.49
C LEU A 46 12.16 -0.51 5.98
N ALA A 47 12.40 0.81 6.07
CA ALA A 47 13.66 1.36 6.55
C ALA A 47 13.85 1.26 8.08
N HIS A 48 12.75 1.12 8.83
CA HIS A 48 12.75 1.12 10.30
C HIS A 48 12.05 -0.14 10.85
N PRO A 49 12.70 -1.31 10.76
CA PRO A 49 12.06 -2.55 11.19
C PRO A 49 11.76 -2.55 12.70
N SER A 50 10.47 -2.60 13.05
CA SER A 50 9.90 -2.85 14.37
C SER A 50 9.16 -4.20 14.44
N GLU A 51 8.56 -4.55 15.59
CA GLU A 51 7.71 -5.74 15.69
C GLU A 51 6.50 -5.72 14.72
N MET A 52 6.10 -4.55 14.22
CA MET A 52 5.01 -4.38 13.24
C MET A 52 5.43 -4.48 11.77
N SER A 53 6.73 -4.49 11.45
CA SER A 53 7.24 -4.76 10.08
C SER A 53 6.91 -6.16 9.56
N CYS A 54 6.39 -7.03 10.41
CA CYS A 54 6.08 -8.42 10.08
C CYS A 54 4.63 -8.65 9.62
N VAL A 55 3.84 -7.59 9.40
CA VAL A 55 2.44 -7.75 8.99
C VAL A 55 2.35 -8.15 7.51
N ALA A 56 2.25 -9.44 7.28
CA ALA A 56 1.99 -10.03 5.97
C ALA A 56 0.51 -9.83 5.54
N LEU A 57 0.25 -8.79 4.75
CA LEU A 57 -1.07 -8.46 4.21
C LEU A 57 -1.41 -9.25 2.93
N ARG A 58 -2.57 -9.90 2.93
CA ARG A 58 -3.11 -10.63 1.78
C ARG A 58 -3.78 -9.69 0.78
N GLY A 59 -4.05 -10.18 -0.43
CA GLY A 59 -4.71 -9.42 -1.50
C GLY A 59 -5.97 -8.64 -1.06
N PRO A 60 -6.94 -9.24 -0.34
CA PRO A 60 -8.11 -8.52 0.15
C PRO A 60 -7.81 -7.43 1.19
N GLN A 61 -6.77 -7.61 2.00
CA GLN A 61 -6.32 -6.61 2.98
C GLN A 61 -5.68 -5.42 2.27
N TRP A 62 -4.78 -5.69 1.31
CA TRP A 62 -4.20 -4.66 0.44
C TRP A 62 -5.24 -3.88 -0.35
N ARG A 63 -6.20 -4.60 -0.93
CA ARG A 63 -7.36 -4.03 -1.61
C ARG A 63 -8.06 -3.01 -0.71
N SER A 64 -8.31 -3.38 0.54
CA SER A 64 -8.97 -2.51 1.52
C SER A 64 -8.14 -1.27 1.88
N ILE A 65 -6.82 -1.41 2.06
CA ILE A 65 -5.90 -0.29 2.34
C ILE A 65 -5.85 0.69 1.17
N LEU A 66 -5.82 0.18 -0.07
CA LEU A 66 -5.81 1.03 -1.27
C LEU A 66 -7.16 1.76 -1.44
N ASP A 67 -8.27 1.09 -1.13
CA ASP A 67 -9.60 1.69 -1.18
C ASP A 67 -9.75 2.78 -0.09
N LEU A 68 -9.22 2.57 1.12
CA LEU A 68 -9.10 3.56 2.20
C LEU A 68 -8.36 4.83 1.73
N ALA A 69 -7.16 4.67 1.19
CA ALA A 69 -6.33 5.80 0.73
C ALA A 69 -6.96 6.58 -0.45
N SER A 70 -7.92 5.96 -1.14
CA SER A 70 -8.68 6.55 -2.23
C SER A 70 -9.96 7.26 -1.77
N GLY A 71 -10.34 7.13 -0.49
CA GLY A 71 -11.60 7.63 0.04
C GLY A 71 -12.82 6.83 -0.38
N LEU A 72 -12.64 5.58 -0.82
CA LEU A 72 -13.77 4.71 -1.15
C LEU A 72 -14.38 4.15 0.13
N GLY A 73 -15.58 4.61 0.46
CA GLY A 73 -16.35 4.12 1.60
C GLY A 73 -16.98 2.74 1.34
N PHE A 74 -17.27 2.01 2.42
CA PHE A 74 -17.91 0.69 2.36
C PHE A 74 -19.28 0.70 3.05
N LYS A 75 -20.19 -0.14 2.56
CA LYS A 75 -21.50 -0.34 3.19
C LYS A 75 -21.35 -1.14 4.50
N THR A 76 -21.87 -0.59 5.59
CA THR A 76 -21.83 -1.17 6.94
C THR A 76 -22.50 -2.54 7.00
N GLY A 77 -21.95 -3.47 7.78
CA GLY A 77 -22.57 -4.77 8.09
C GLY A 77 -22.18 -5.93 7.17
N THR A 78 -21.27 -5.72 6.21
CA THR A 78 -20.72 -6.80 5.36
C THR A 78 -19.38 -7.31 5.88
N HIS A 79 -18.97 -8.54 5.52
CA HIS A 79 -17.62 -9.04 5.82
C HIS A 79 -16.53 -8.09 5.32
N THR A 80 -16.74 -7.47 4.15
CA THR A 80 -15.85 -6.44 3.58
C THR A 80 -15.73 -5.21 4.48
N SER A 81 -16.83 -4.77 5.10
CA SER A 81 -16.82 -3.67 6.07
C SER A 81 -15.98 -4.01 7.30
N LYS A 82 -16.00 -5.26 7.77
CA LYS A 82 -15.18 -5.69 8.90
C LYS A 82 -13.69 -5.65 8.55
N THR A 83 -13.31 -6.24 7.42
CA THR A 83 -11.92 -6.18 6.92
C THR A 83 -11.45 -4.74 6.74
N HIS A 84 -12.33 -3.85 6.30
CA HIS A 84 -12.01 -2.44 6.17
C HIS A 84 -11.68 -1.76 7.51
N THR A 85 -12.54 -1.92 8.52
CA THR A 85 -12.28 -1.39 9.86
C THR A 85 -10.99 -1.97 10.44
N GLU A 86 -10.74 -3.27 10.27
CA GLU A 86 -9.50 -3.92 10.71
C GLU A 86 -8.27 -3.30 10.03
N MET A 87 -8.33 -3.02 8.73
CA MET A 87 -7.22 -2.43 7.98
C MET A 87 -7.02 -0.94 8.26
N GLU A 88 -8.09 -0.21 8.54
CA GLU A 88 -8.02 1.18 8.98
C GLU A 88 -7.29 1.29 10.33
N GLN A 89 -7.67 0.46 11.30
CA GLN A 89 -7.02 0.39 12.61
C GLN A 89 -5.55 -0.02 12.49
N LEU A 90 -5.25 -0.99 11.62
CA LEU A 90 -3.88 -1.38 11.36
C LEU A 90 -3.06 -0.20 10.80
N LEU A 91 -3.59 0.51 9.80
CA LEU A 91 -2.90 1.64 9.20
C LEU A 91 -2.68 2.77 10.21
N GLN A 92 -3.68 3.04 11.07
CA GLN A 92 -3.56 3.99 12.20
C GLN A 92 -2.42 3.61 13.13
N LYS A 93 -2.34 2.34 13.50
CA LYS A 93 -1.30 1.84 14.39
C LYS A 93 0.10 1.94 13.74
N LEU A 94 0.23 1.55 12.48
CA LEU A 94 1.49 1.66 11.73
C LEU A 94 1.98 3.11 11.66
N VAL A 95 1.07 4.06 11.37
CA VAL A 95 1.41 5.49 11.34
C VAL A 95 1.77 6.01 12.73
N SER A 96 1.08 5.54 13.77
CA SER A 96 1.35 5.98 15.15
C SER A 96 2.76 5.58 15.59
N ASP A 97 3.22 4.41 15.15
CA ASP A 97 4.58 3.96 15.42
C ASP A 97 5.64 4.75 14.61
N CYS A 98 5.24 5.40 13.51
CA CYS A 98 6.10 6.29 12.73
C CYS A 98 6.41 7.65 13.41
N HIS A 99 5.86 7.93 14.60
CA HIS A 99 5.95 9.22 15.31
C HIS A 99 7.34 9.60 15.88
N HIS A 100 8.41 9.37 15.12
CA HIS A 100 9.68 10.08 15.31
C HIS A 100 9.98 11.09 14.18
N GLY A 101 9.05 11.35 13.26
CA GLY A 101 9.27 12.42 12.25
C GLY A 101 8.16 12.76 11.24
N ALA A 102 7.09 11.96 11.11
CA ALA A 102 6.01 12.26 10.15
C ALA A 102 4.63 12.13 10.82
N GLU A 103 3.94 13.24 11.06
CA GLU A 103 2.51 13.22 11.38
C GLU A 103 1.73 12.90 10.10
N LEU A 104 1.31 11.65 9.94
CA LEU A 104 0.48 11.25 8.82
C LEU A 104 -0.98 11.16 9.26
N ASP A 105 -1.74 12.22 9.01
CA ASP A 105 -3.15 12.23 9.34
C ASP A 105 -3.95 11.37 8.35
N LEU A 106 -4.33 10.16 8.78
CA LEU A 106 -5.12 9.24 7.96
C LEU A 106 -6.50 9.78 7.60
N SER A 107 -7.05 10.72 8.37
CA SER A 107 -8.29 11.41 7.98
C SER A 107 -8.09 12.32 6.75
N LYS A 108 -6.85 12.81 6.54
CA LYS A 108 -6.47 13.60 5.37
C LYS A 108 -5.97 12.75 4.20
N LEU A 109 -5.63 11.49 4.41
CA LEU A 109 -5.10 10.61 3.37
C LEU A 109 -6.00 10.54 2.10
N PRO A 110 -7.34 10.41 2.21
CA PRO A 110 -8.22 10.48 1.05
C PRO A 110 -8.10 11.77 0.25
N SER A 111 -7.96 12.90 0.95
CA SER A 111 -7.85 14.24 0.36
C SER A 111 -6.43 14.64 -0.05
N SER A 112 -5.41 13.90 0.40
CA SER A 112 -4.01 14.15 0.06
C SER A 112 -3.78 14.03 -1.45
N LEU A 113 -2.82 14.80 -1.96
CA LEU A 113 -2.43 14.75 -3.37
C LEU A 113 -1.48 13.57 -3.59
N ALA A 114 -1.83 12.68 -4.50
CA ALA A 114 -0.88 11.70 -5.02
C ALA A 114 0.10 12.42 -5.95
N SER A 115 1.36 12.53 -5.57
CA SER A 115 2.39 13.19 -6.38
C SER A 115 3.55 12.23 -6.61
N TRP A 116 3.92 12.05 -7.87
CA TRP A 116 5.04 11.21 -8.28
C TRP A 116 6.06 12.05 -9.02
N ARG A 117 7.25 12.27 -8.43
CA ARG A 117 8.33 13.07 -9.04
C ARG A 117 7.82 14.43 -9.56
N GLU A 118 7.14 15.18 -8.68
CA GLU A 118 6.51 16.48 -8.98
C GLU A 118 5.29 16.43 -9.92
N GLN A 119 4.96 15.26 -10.49
CA GLN A 119 3.75 15.08 -11.27
C GLN A 119 2.57 14.67 -10.39
N GLN A 120 1.55 15.51 -10.35
CA GLN A 120 0.30 15.20 -9.67
C GLN A 120 -0.48 14.12 -10.43
N LEU A 121 -0.91 13.08 -9.72
CA LEU A 121 -1.75 12.01 -10.24
C LEU A 121 -3.22 12.26 -9.89
N SER A 122 -4.10 11.88 -10.81
CA SER A 122 -5.55 11.95 -10.63
C SER A 122 -6.10 10.59 -10.21
N LEU A 123 -6.99 10.57 -9.22
CA LEU A 123 -7.75 9.35 -8.87
C LEU A 123 -8.73 8.94 -9.97
N LYS A 124 -9.09 9.84 -10.89
CA LYS A 124 -10.10 9.61 -11.93
C LYS A 124 -9.50 9.12 -13.25
N GLU A 125 -8.20 9.26 -13.43
CA GLU A 125 -7.52 9.00 -14.69
C GLU A 125 -6.36 8.04 -14.47
N LEU A 126 -6.07 7.24 -15.47
CA LEU A 126 -4.86 6.43 -15.45
C LEU A 126 -3.66 7.36 -15.64
N PRO A 127 -2.59 7.24 -14.84
CA PRO A 127 -1.35 7.96 -15.10
C PRO A 127 -0.84 7.68 -16.53
N PRO A 128 -0.12 8.62 -17.15
CA PRO A 128 0.56 8.37 -18.42
C PRO A 128 1.38 7.08 -18.34
N VAL A 129 1.42 6.30 -19.44
CA VAL A 129 2.09 4.99 -19.46
C VAL A 129 3.52 5.04 -18.89
N PRO A 130 4.38 6.03 -19.24
CA PRO A 130 5.72 6.11 -18.66
C PRO A 130 5.71 6.24 -17.13
N VAL A 131 4.78 7.01 -16.58
CA VAL A 131 4.64 7.24 -15.13
C VAL A 131 4.12 5.99 -14.44
N ALA A 132 3.08 5.35 -15.01
CA ALA A 132 2.57 4.08 -14.49
C ALA A 132 3.66 3.01 -14.48
N CYS A 133 4.48 2.91 -15.53
CA CYS A 133 5.61 2.00 -15.60
C CYS A 133 6.66 2.28 -14.52
N GLN A 134 7.01 3.55 -14.27
CA GLN A 134 7.95 3.90 -13.20
C GLN A 134 7.45 3.46 -11.83
N ILE A 135 6.17 3.72 -11.52
CA ILE A 135 5.56 3.33 -10.24
C ILE A 135 5.55 1.82 -10.06
N LEU A 136 5.14 1.08 -11.11
CA LEU A 136 5.10 -0.37 -11.08
C LEU A 136 6.52 -0.98 -11.01
N TRP A 137 7.50 -0.36 -11.65
CA TRP A 137 8.90 -0.78 -11.60
C TRP A 137 9.46 -0.66 -10.18
N GLU A 138 9.24 0.47 -9.52
CA GLU A 138 9.69 0.65 -8.12
C GLU A 138 9.06 -0.41 -7.20
N LEU A 139 7.75 -0.64 -7.34
CA LEU A 139 7.08 -1.67 -6.55
C LEU A 139 7.63 -3.08 -6.82
N TYR A 140 7.96 -3.39 -8.08
CA TYR A 140 8.58 -4.65 -8.46
C TYR A 140 9.99 -4.79 -7.86
N GLU A 141 10.80 -3.75 -7.97
CA GLU A 141 12.16 -3.70 -7.45
C GLU A 141 12.17 -3.86 -5.92
N LEU A 142 11.33 -3.12 -5.20
CA LEU A 142 11.18 -3.27 -3.75
C LEU A 142 10.76 -4.69 -3.35
N SER A 143 9.80 -5.27 -4.07
CA SER A 143 9.35 -6.65 -3.82
C SER A 143 10.47 -7.66 -4.05
N PHE A 144 11.25 -7.48 -5.13
CA PHE A 144 12.41 -8.32 -5.44
C PHE A 144 13.48 -8.23 -4.35
N TRP A 145 13.82 -7.03 -3.87
CA TRP A 145 14.79 -6.85 -2.79
C TRP A 145 14.33 -7.52 -1.49
N LEU A 146 13.04 -7.41 -1.15
CA LEU A 146 12.49 -8.10 0.01
C LEU A 146 12.56 -9.62 -0.14
N GLU A 147 12.21 -10.16 -1.31
CA GLU A 147 12.34 -11.60 -1.56
C GLU A 147 13.80 -12.06 -1.47
N LEU A 148 14.74 -11.27 -1.98
CA LEU A 148 16.17 -11.57 -1.91
C LEU A 148 16.68 -11.58 -0.46
N MET A 149 16.31 -10.57 0.34
CA MET A 149 16.69 -10.50 1.77
C MET A 149 16.06 -11.60 2.62
N ALA A 150 14.95 -12.20 2.16
CA ALA A 150 14.34 -13.35 2.80
C ALA A 150 15.03 -14.68 2.45
N LEU A 151 16.03 -14.72 1.56
CA LEU A 151 16.76 -15.94 1.22
C LEU A 151 18.02 -16.16 2.07
N ASP A 152 18.47 -15.14 2.80
CA ASP A 152 19.54 -15.22 3.82
C ASP A 152 19.00 -15.71 5.18
#